data_AF-A0A7S1IRP2-F1
#
_entry.id   AF-A0A7S1IRP2-F1
#
_cell.length_a   1.000
_cell.length_b   1.000
_cell.length_c   1.000
_cell.angle_alpha   90.00
_cell.angle_beta   90.00
_cell.angle_gamma   90.00
#
_symmetry.space_group_name_H-M   'P 1'
#
loop_
_entity.id
_entity.type
_entity.pdbx_description
1 polymer ?
#
loop_
_entity_poly.entity_id
_entity_poly.type
_entity_poly.pdbx_seq_one_letter_code
_entity_poly.pdbx_strand_id
1 'polypeptide(L)'
;AKPFSNEKTVEELWMAVTWFTALTKLIEGQATASAYPCWLSKDQEAKVDLTRRPDDDVLVLVYETPIRLIGMTRVEVAYTPFVRDMLREAQLLEDFVTRMAAAISNKQKKAPKAQSQKLQAITESLPRNLPRVIDRLEE
;
A
#
# COMPACT_ATOMS: atom_id res chain seq x y z
N ALA A 1 -13.09 -27.23 -2.62
CA ALA A 1 -11.81 -26.50 -2.77
C ALA A 1 -11.87 -25.30 -1.84
N LYS A 2 -10.96 -25.19 -0.85
CA LYS A 2 -10.83 -23.95 -0.05
C LYS A 2 -10.35 -22.83 -0.99
N PRO A 3 -10.76 -21.56 -0.77
CA PRO A 3 -10.29 -20.45 -1.59
C PRO A 3 -8.75 -20.39 -1.56
N PHE A 4 -8.16 -20.04 -2.70
CA PHE A 4 -6.71 -19.93 -2.97
C PHE A 4 -6.00 -18.84 -2.14
N SER A 5 -6.69 -18.20 -1.20
CA SER A 5 -6.24 -17.03 -0.45
C SER A 5 -6.06 -17.42 1.01
N ASN A 6 -4.82 -17.46 1.48
CA ASN A 6 -4.59 -17.22 2.90
C ASN A 6 -5.00 -15.77 3.15
N GLU A 7 -6.16 -15.56 3.77
CA GLU A 7 -6.75 -14.23 4.01
C GLU A 7 -5.71 -13.24 4.57
N LYS A 8 -4.82 -13.74 5.44
CA LYS A 8 -3.69 -13.00 6.00
C LYS A 8 -2.76 -12.38 4.95
N THR A 9 -2.40 -13.10 3.88
CA THR A 9 -1.48 -12.60 2.85
C THR A 9 -2.13 -11.49 2.01
N VAL A 10 -3.45 -11.59 1.80
CA VAL A 10 -4.21 -10.55 1.10
C VAL A 10 -4.32 -9.30 1.97
N GLU A 11 -4.58 -9.46 3.28
CA GLU A 11 -4.56 -8.37 4.25
C GLU A 11 -3.19 -7.67 4.32
N GLU A 12 -2.09 -8.43 4.39
CA GLU A 12 -0.72 -7.89 4.41
C GLU A 12 -0.42 -7.05 3.15
N LEU A 13 -0.80 -7.53 1.97
CA LEU A 13 -0.63 -6.80 0.72
C LEU A 13 -1.38 -5.47 0.75
N TRP A 14 -2.65 -5.49 1.13
CA TRP A 14 -3.44 -4.27 1.14
C TRP A 14 -3.03 -3.32 2.27
N MET A 15 -2.51 -3.85 3.40
CA MET A 15 -1.89 -3.04 4.44
C MET A 15 -0.67 -2.31 3.89
N ALA A 16 0.20 -2.99 3.13
CA ALA A 16 1.34 -2.35 2.48
C ALA A 16 0.91 -1.21 1.54
N VAL A 17 -0.14 -1.41 0.74
CA VAL A 17 -0.71 -0.35 -0.13
C VAL A 17 -1.23 0.84 0.68
N THR A 18 -1.82 0.59 1.85
CA THR A 18 -2.28 1.64 2.77
C THR A 18 -1.11 2.46 3.30
N TRP A 19 -0.02 1.80 3.72
CA TRP A 19 1.22 2.47 4.13
C TRP A 19 1.83 3.31 3.01
N PHE A 20 1.94 2.77 1.79
CA PHE A 20 2.46 3.52 0.64
C PHE A 20 1.62 4.77 0.34
N THR A 21 0.29 4.68 0.44
CA THR A 21 -0.60 5.82 0.21
C THR A 21 -0.38 6.94 1.24
N ALA A 22 -0.22 6.61 2.52
CA ALA A 22 0.11 7.59 3.54
C ALA A 22 1.52 8.17 3.32
N LEU A 23 2.48 7.34 2.93
CA LEU A 23 3.86 7.77 2.71
C LEU A 23 3.98 8.73 1.51
N THR A 24 3.25 8.50 0.41
CA THR A 24 3.22 9.43 -0.74
C THR A 24 2.87 10.84 -0.31
N LYS A 25 1.83 10.99 0.52
CA LYS A 25 1.40 12.30 1.04
C LYS A 25 2.48 12.99 1.87
N LEU A 26 3.24 12.24 2.67
CA LEU A 26 4.37 12.80 3.41
C LEU A 26 5.50 13.27 2.48
N ILE A 27 5.83 12.48 1.46
CA ILE A 27 6.86 12.82 0.46
C ILE A 27 6.45 14.06 -0.36
N GLU A 28 5.15 14.20 -0.64
CA GLU A 28 4.57 15.39 -1.29
C GLU A 28 4.60 16.65 -0.42
N GLY A 29 5.12 16.55 0.81
CA GLY A 29 5.35 17.70 1.70
C GLY A 29 4.33 17.86 2.82
N GLN A 30 3.40 16.92 3.02
CA GLN A 30 2.52 16.96 4.19
C GLN A 30 3.31 16.60 5.46
N ALA A 31 3.11 17.35 6.54
CA ALA A 31 3.75 17.05 7.83
C ALA A 31 3.13 15.80 8.50
N THR A 32 1.85 15.56 8.22
CA THR A 32 1.08 14.40 8.67
C THR A 32 0.31 13.80 7.50
N ALA A 33 0.12 12.49 7.51
CA ALA A 33 -0.63 11.81 6.47
C ALA A 33 -1.40 10.62 7.03
N SER A 34 -2.63 10.45 6.57
CA SER A 34 -3.48 9.32 6.94
C SER A 34 -3.93 8.52 5.72
N ALA A 35 -4.05 7.21 5.89
CA ALA A 35 -4.64 6.31 4.92
C ALA A 35 -5.50 5.23 5.59
N TYR A 36 -6.54 4.80 4.88
CA TYR A 36 -7.47 3.78 5.33
C TYR A 36 -7.30 2.52 4.46
N PRO A 37 -7.27 1.33 5.07
CA PRO A 37 -7.42 0.06 4.38
C PRO A 37 -8.62 0.07 3.43
N CYS A 38 -8.40 -0.17 2.13
CA CYS A 38 -9.47 -0.09 1.13
C CYS A 38 -10.52 -1.23 1.23
N TRP A 39 -10.22 -2.30 1.97
CA TRP A 39 -11.10 -3.45 2.18
C TRP A 39 -11.93 -3.36 3.45
N LEU A 40 -11.71 -2.31 4.26
CA LEU A 40 -12.52 -2.01 5.43
C LEU A 40 -13.49 -0.88 5.06
N SER A 41 -14.75 -0.97 5.51
CA SER A 41 -15.68 0.14 5.35
C SER A 41 -15.18 1.35 6.16
N LYS A 42 -15.59 2.57 5.79
CA LYS A 42 -15.25 3.78 6.58
C LYS A 42 -15.65 3.65 8.06
N ASP A 43 -16.64 2.81 8.34
CA ASP A 43 -17.17 2.53 9.67
C ASP A 43 -16.32 1.52 10.48
N GLN A 44 -15.31 0.90 9.87
CA GLN A 44 -14.44 -0.09 10.49
C GLN A 44 -13.12 0.48 11.07
N GLU A 45 -13.01 1.82 11.18
CA GLU A 45 -12.03 2.60 11.97
C GLU A 45 -10.55 2.13 11.99
N ALA A 46 -10.10 1.35 11.00
CA ALA A 46 -8.68 1.05 10.87
C ALA A 46 -8.01 2.18 10.09
N LYS A 47 -6.94 2.75 10.64
CA LYS A 47 -6.25 3.89 10.04
C LYS A 47 -4.76 3.78 10.28
N VAL A 48 -3.99 4.12 9.25
CA VAL A 48 -2.57 4.40 9.35
C VAL A 48 -2.40 5.91 9.42
N ASP A 49 -1.77 6.40 10.48
CA ASP A 49 -1.29 7.78 10.61
C ASP A 49 0.24 7.81 10.59
N LEU A 50 0.76 8.72 9.79
CA LEU A 50 2.17 9.04 9.71
C LEU A 50 2.37 10.49 10.11
N THR A 51 3.38 10.77 10.94
CA THR A 51 3.78 12.13 11.30
C THR A 51 5.30 12.24 11.23
N ARG A 52 5.81 13.18 10.43
CA ARG A 52 7.24 13.48 10.38
C ARG A 52 7.59 14.49 11.47
N ARG A 53 8.58 14.18 12.30
CA ARG A 53 9.24 15.15 13.18
C ARG A 53 10.54 15.63 12.52
N PRO A 54 10.57 16.83 11.91
CA PRO A 54 11.70 17.27 11.11
C PRO A 54 12.97 17.51 11.95
N ASP A 55 12.81 17.91 13.21
CA ASP A 55 13.94 18.27 14.08
C ASP A 55 14.86 17.07 14.41
N ASP A 56 14.32 15.85 14.38
CA ASP A 56 15.03 14.63 14.81
C ASP A 56 15.14 13.56 13.69
N ASP A 57 14.73 13.88 12.46
CA ASP A 57 14.56 12.93 11.34
C ASP A 57 13.78 11.65 11.74
N VAL A 58 12.71 11.79 12.52
CA VAL A 58 11.89 10.66 12.98
C VAL A 58 10.55 10.62 12.27
N LEU A 59 10.17 9.43 11.81
CA LEU A 59 8.81 9.10 11.42
C LEU A 59 8.09 8.43 12.58
N VAL A 60 6.97 9.01 12.99
CA VAL A 60 6.04 8.40 13.93
C VAL A 60 4.95 7.71 13.12
N LEU A 61 4.77 6.41 13.37
CA LEU A 61 3.74 5.58 12.75
C LEU A 61 2.73 5.17 13.81
N VAL A 62 1.45 5.41 13.57
CA VAL A 62 0.36 4.96 14.42
C VAL A 62 -0.59 4.12 13.57
N TYR A 63 -0.79 2.87 13.97
CA TYR A 63 -1.81 2.02 13.39
C TYR A 63 -2.94 1.81 14.40
N GLU A 64 -4.14 2.26 14.04
CA GLU A 64 -5.35 2.11 14.82
C GLU A 64 -6.14 0.91 14.26
N THR A 65 -6.60 0.03 15.15
CA THR A 65 -7.50 -1.09 14.78
C THR A 65 -8.76 -1.06 15.63
N PRO A 66 -9.91 -1.47 15.08
CA PRO A 66 -11.19 -1.44 15.81
C PRO A 66 -11.28 -2.48 16.93
N ILE A 67 -10.35 -3.44 17.00
CA ILE A 67 -10.34 -4.45 18.07
C ILE A 67 -9.78 -3.79 19.33
N ARG A 68 -10.70 -3.41 20.24
CA ARG A 68 -10.48 -2.81 21.57
C ARG A 68 -9.57 -3.59 22.55
N LEU A 69 -8.72 -4.50 22.07
CA LEU A 69 -7.90 -5.38 22.89
C LEU A 69 -6.40 -5.33 22.59
N ILE A 70 -5.94 -4.60 21.58
CA ILE A 70 -4.51 -4.44 21.31
C ILE A 70 -4.26 -2.96 21.00
N GLY A 71 -3.53 -2.28 21.89
CA GLY A 71 -3.40 -0.83 21.91
C GLY A 71 -2.87 -0.22 20.62
N MET A 72 -3.04 1.10 20.50
CA MET A 72 -2.40 1.91 19.47
C MET A 72 -0.92 1.55 19.42
N THR A 73 -0.49 0.91 18.34
CA THR A 73 0.92 0.61 18.16
C THR A 73 1.57 1.86 17.58
N ARG A 74 2.19 2.65 18.46
CA ARG A 74 3.04 3.77 18.08
C ARG A 74 4.47 3.25 17.87
N VAL A 75 4.97 3.39 16.66
CA VAL A 75 6.36 3.06 16.31
C VAL A 75 7.07 4.34 15.91
N GLU A 76 8.32 4.50 16.35
CA GLU A 76 9.19 5.59 15.93
C GLU A 76 10.39 4.99 15.20
N VAL A 77 10.67 5.47 13.99
CA VAL A 77 11.78 5.02 13.16
C VAL A 77 12.51 6.21 12.55
N ALA A 78 13.76 6.03 12.15
CA ALA A 78 14.47 7.04 11.37
C ALA A 78 13.75 7.24 10.03
N TYR A 79 13.38 8.47 9.71
CA TYR A 79 12.58 8.83 8.55
C TYR A 79 13.32 8.50 7.25
N THR A 80 14.53 9.05 7.05
CA THR A 80 15.23 8.90 5.77
C THR A 80 15.51 7.43 5.39
N PRO A 81 16.06 6.58 6.29
CA PRO A 81 16.27 5.16 5.97
C PRO A 81 14.96 4.41 5.72
N PHE A 82 13.93 4.67 6.53
CA PHE A 82 12.63 4.02 6.38
C PHE A 82 11.96 4.36 5.06
N VAL A 83 11.95 5.64 4.68
CA VAL A 83 11.38 6.10 3.40
C VAL A 83 12.13 5.46 2.24
N ARG A 84 13.46 5.41 2.29
CA ARG A 84 14.29 4.79 1.25
C ARG A 84 13.96 3.30 1.06
N ASP A 85 13.87 2.55 2.16
CA ASP A 85 13.55 1.12 2.10
C ASP A 85 12.11 0.90 1.60
N MET A 86 11.14 1.69 2.08
CA MET A 86 9.76 1.62 1.60
C MET A 86 9.62 1.94 0.11
N LEU A 87 10.37 2.91 -0.41
CA LEU A 87 10.35 3.22 -1.84
C LEU A 87 10.98 2.10 -2.68
N ARG A 88 11.99 1.38 -2.15
CA ARG A 88 12.53 0.17 -2.80
C ARG A 88 11.47 -0.92 -2.90
N GLU A 89 10.74 -1.17 -1.81
CA GLU A 89 9.65 -2.17 -1.79
C GLU A 89 8.48 -1.75 -2.70
N ALA A 90 8.14 -0.46 -2.73
CA ALA A 90 7.12 0.07 -3.63
C ALA A 90 7.46 -0.19 -5.11
N GLN A 91 8.73 -0.04 -5.49
CA GLN A 91 9.20 -0.34 -6.85
C GLN A 91 9.06 -1.84 -7.18
N LEU A 92 9.45 -2.73 -6.26
CA LEU A 92 9.30 -4.17 -6.47
C LEU A 92 7.82 -4.57 -6.63
N LEU A 93 6.93 -3.93 -5.87
CA LEU A 93 5.50 -4.15 -5.99
C LEU A 93 4.95 -3.59 -7.33
N GLU A 94 5.37 -2.40 -7.76
CA GLU A 94 4.99 -1.82 -9.05
C GLU A 94 5.39 -2.73 -10.22
N ASP A 95 6.62 -3.26 -10.18
CA ASP A 95 7.14 -4.18 -11.20
C ASP A 95 6.35 -5.50 -11.21
N PHE A 96 6.00 -6.03 -10.04
CA PHE A 96 5.16 -7.21 -9.91
C PHE A 96 3.75 -6.97 -10.48
N VAL A 97 3.09 -5.89 -10.10
CA VAL A 97 1.76 -5.51 -10.59
C VAL A 97 1.77 -5.33 -12.10
N THR A 98 2.79 -4.68 -12.65
CA THR A 98 2.96 -4.47 -14.09
C THR A 98 3.04 -5.81 -14.83
N ARG A 99 3.84 -6.76 -14.32
CA ARG A 99 3.94 -8.11 -14.89
C ARG A 99 2.61 -8.88 -14.81
N MET A 100 1.89 -8.77 -13.68
CA MET A 100 0.57 -9.40 -13.55
C MET A 100 -0.44 -8.80 -14.53
N ALA A 101 -0.52 -7.48 -14.65
CA ALA A 101 -1.42 -6.81 -15.58
C ALA A 101 -1.16 -7.24 -17.03
N ALA A 102 0.12 -7.33 -17.43
CA ALA A 102 0.50 -7.84 -18.74
C ALA A 102 0.09 -9.30 -18.96
N ALA A 103 0.28 -10.17 -17.96
CA ALA A 103 -0.14 -11.56 -18.02
C ALA A 103 -1.67 -11.70 -18.15
N ILE A 104 -2.44 -10.91 -17.39
CA ILE A 104 -3.90 -10.88 -17.46
C ILE A 104 -4.36 -10.39 -18.83
N SER A 105 -3.79 -9.30 -19.34
CA SER A 105 -4.10 -8.77 -20.68
C SER A 105 -3.84 -9.80 -21.78
N ASN A 106 -2.72 -10.53 -21.69
CA ASN A 106 -2.40 -11.60 -22.64
C ASN A 106 -3.39 -12.77 -22.59
N LYS A 107 -3.91 -13.12 -21.40
CA LYS A 107 -4.97 -14.10 -21.23
C LYS A 107 -6.31 -13.59 -21.76
N GLN A 108 -6.63 -12.32 -21.51
CA GLN A 108 -7.87 -11.67 -21.94
C GLN A 108 -8.05 -11.72 -23.46
N LYS A 109 -6.97 -11.49 -24.22
CA LYS A 109 -6.97 -11.58 -25.70
C LYS A 109 -7.41 -12.94 -26.25
N LYS A 110 -7.28 -14.01 -25.45
CA LYS A 110 -7.60 -15.39 -25.84
C LYS A 110 -8.87 -15.93 -25.17
N ALA A 111 -9.55 -15.11 -24.35
CA ALA A 111 -10.65 -15.54 -23.52
C ALA A 111 -12.02 -15.25 -24.16
N PRO A 112 -13.04 -16.10 -23.93
CA PRO A 112 -14.44 -15.77 -24.25
C PRO A 112 -14.90 -14.46 -23.60
N LYS A 113 -15.85 -13.75 -24.23
CA LYS A 113 -16.29 -12.40 -23.84
C LYS A 113 -16.60 -12.23 -22.35
N ALA A 114 -17.32 -13.18 -21.74
CA ALA A 114 -17.66 -13.14 -20.32
C ALA A 114 -16.44 -13.31 -19.38
N GLN A 115 -15.44 -14.09 -19.78
CA GLN A 115 -14.18 -14.22 -19.03
C GLN A 115 -13.27 -13.00 -19.24
N SER A 116 -13.29 -12.42 -20.44
CA SER A 116 -12.56 -11.19 -20.76
C SER A 116 -12.97 -10.02 -19.85
N GLN A 117 -14.27 -9.84 -19.61
CA GLN A 117 -14.78 -8.82 -18.68
C GLN A 117 -14.31 -9.05 -17.23
N LYS A 118 -14.28 -10.30 -16.76
CA LYS A 118 -13.77 -10.64 -15.42
C LYS A 118 -12.27 -10.34 -15.28
N LEU A 119 -11.48 -10.67 -16.30
CA LEU A 119 -10.04 -10.39 -16.33
C LEU A 119 -9.75 -8.88 -16.37
N GLN A 120 -10.58 -8.11 -17.07
CA GLN A 120 -10.49 -6.66 -17.06
C GLN A 120 -10.73 -6.08 -15.66
N ALA A 121 -11.81 -6.49 -14.98
CA ALA A 121 -12.11 -6.02 -13.62
C ALA A 121 -10.97 -6.33 -12.63
N ILE A 122 -10.35 -7.51 -12.72
CA ILE A 122 -9.18 -7.87 -11.91
C ILE A 122 -8.00 -6.91 -12.20
N THR A 123 -7.75 -6.60 -13.46
CA THR A 123 -6.65 -5.71 -13.89
C THR A 123 -6.85 -4.26 -13.43
N GLU A 124 -8.09 -3.81 -13.36
CA GLU A 124 -8.48 -2.48 -12.86
C GLU A 124 -8.36 -2.37 -11.33
N SER A 125 -8.53 -3.48 -10.61
CA SER A 125 -8.37 -3.53 -9.14
C SER A 125 -6.92 -3.62 -8.65
N LEU A 126 -5.94 -3.78 -9.54
CA LEU A 126 -4.54 -3.87 -9.13
C LEU A 126 -4.05 -2.51 -8.59
N PRO A 127 -3.25 -2.48 -7.52
CA PRO A 127 -2.72 -1.22 -6.98
C PRO A 127 -1.77 -0.57 -7.99
N ARG A 128 -2.03 0.70 -8.36
CA ARG A 128 -1.23 1.47 -9.32
C ARG A 128 -0.75 2.79 -8.72
N ASN A 129 0.20 3.44 -9.39
CA ASN A 129 0.75 4.75 -9.01
C ASN A 129 1.37 4.74 -7.60
N LEU A 130 2.09 3.67 -7.29
CA LEU A 130 2.87 3.59 -6.05
C LEU A 130 4.01 4.63 -6.09
N PRO A 131 4.41 5.18 -4.94
CA PRO A 131 5.48 6.17 -4.88
C PRO A 131 6.79 5.55 -5.40
N ARG A 132 7.51 6.30 -6.22
CA ARG A 132 8.81 5.89 -6.80
C ARG A 132 9.95 6.51 -6.03
N VAL A 133 11.10 5.83 -6.02
CA VAL A 133 12.37 6.46 -5.64
C VAL A 133 12.60 7.63 -6.60
N ILE A 134 12.41 8.84 -6.14
CA ILE A 134 12.94 10.02 -6.81
C ILE A 134 14.33 10.20 -6.21
N ASP A 135 15.37 10.27 -7.05
CA ASP A 135 16.78 10.50 -6.64
C ASP A 135 17.00 11.79 -5.80
N ARG A 136 15.93 12.52 -5.45
CA ARG A 136 15.92 13.77 -4.68
C ARG A 136 15.86 13.59 -3.16
N LEU A 137 15.80 12.36 -2.64
CA LEU A 137 15.90 12.14 -1.19
C LEU A 137 17.35 12.20 -0.66
N GLU A 138 18.31 12.51 -1.52
CA GLU A 138 19.74 12.66 -1.19
C GLU A 138 20.23 14.12 -1.22
N GLU A 139 19.34 15.10 -1.47
CA GLU A 139 19.63 16.54 -1.38
C GLU A 139 19.07 17.14 -0.09
#